data_AF-A0A6A3NXD8-F1
#
_entry.id   AF-A0A6A3NXD8-F1
#
_cell.length_a   1.000
_cell.length_b   1.000
_cell.length_c   1.000
_cell.angle_alpha   90.00
_cell.angle_beta   90.00
_cell.angle_gamma   90.00
#
_symmetry.space_group_name_H-M   'P 1'
#
loop_
_entity.id
_entity.type
_entity.pdbx_description
1 polymer ?
#
loop_
_entity_poly.entity_id
_entity_poly.type
_entity_poly.pdbx_seq_one_letter_code
_entity_poly.pdbx_strand_id
1 'polypeptide(L)'
;MSVSHKRVYPGEKTTSAGWKDKRQAHLVAKSGALVVTELQAGRQEPVARYEDALVCETVLPELKPDATDAEKGAYALQRAFVRCQASYIKDLLNQTLPSDAISEALMQRQVHVIWGSIEKRFGLNTASGVVELVQKFDAIINSDFKTLGLLFQ
;
A
#
# COMPACT_ATOMS: atom_id res chain seq x y z
N MET A 1 -20.49 11.33 13.72
CA MET A 1 -19.57 10.38 14.39
C MET A 1 -19.06 9.44 13.31
N SER A 2 -17.82 9.63 12.83
CA SER A 2 -17.28 8.83 11.74
C SER A 2 -16.70 7.53 12.31
N VAL A 3 -17.27 6.40 11.91
CA VAL A 3 -16.78 5.08 12.32
C VAL A 3 -15.44 4.84 11.63
N SER A 4 -14.36 5.19 12.32
CA SER A 4 -13.02 4.76 11.94
C SER A 4 -12.99 3.24 12.05
N HIS A 5 -13.17 2.53 10.93
CA HIS A 5 -12.85 1.10 10.86
C HIS A 5 -11.37 0.96 11.22
N LYS A 6 -11.09 0.62 12.48
CA LYS A 6 -9.75 0.46 13.04
C LYS A 6 -9.01 -0.55 12.15
N ARG A 7 -7.97 -0.09 11.45
CA ARG A 7 -7.06 -0.91 10.63
C ARG A 7 -6.06 -1.70 11.48
N VAL A 8 -6.46 -2.09 12.68
CA VAL A 8 -5.61 -2.81 13.60
C VAL A 8 -5.64 -4.28 13.19
N TYR A 9 -4.47 -4.85 12.91
CA TYR A 9 -4.34 -6.28 12.70
C TYR A 9 -4.51 -6.99 14.05
N PRO A 10 -5.47 -7.92 14.19
CA PRO A 10 -5.77 -8.56 15.47
C PRO A 10 -4.72 -9.61 15.88
N GLY A 11 -3.70 -9.88 15.06
CA GLY A 11 -2.65 -10.86 15.34
C GLY A 11 -2.93 -12.27 14.78
N GLU A 12 -4.18 -12.58 14.45
CA GLU A 12 -4.60 -13.90 13.96
C GLU A 12 -4.27 -14.13 12.49
N LYS A 13 -3.56 -15.24 12.19
CA LYS A 13 -3.14 -15.62 10.83
C LYS A 13 -4.30 -15.71 9.83
N THR A 14 -5.48 -16.14 10.28
CA THR A 14 -6.72 -16.27 9.49
C THR A 14 -7.28 -14.92 9.01
N THR A 15 -6.85 -13.80 9.60
CA THR A 15 -7.31 -12.43 9.27
C THR A 15 -6.28 -11.62 8.46
N SER A 16 -5.11 -12.22 8.18
CA SER A 16 -3.96 -11.59 7.52
C SER A 16 -4.26 -11.14 6.08
N ALA A 17 -5.04 -11.91 5.32
CA ALA A 17 -5.42 -11.57 3.95
C ALA A 17 -6.29 -10.30 3.89
N GLY A 18 -7.40 -10.27 4.63
CA GLY A 18 -8.30 -9.12 4.62
C GLY A 18 -7.66 -7.83 5.16
N TRP A 19 -6.73 -7.94 6.10
CA TRP A 19 -5.92 -6.78 6.53
C TRP A 19 -4.96 -6.31 5.44
N LYS A 20 -4.29 -7.24 4.74
CA LYS A 20 -3.42 -6.95 3.61
C LYS A 20 -4.14 -6.19 2.52
N ASP A 21 -5.33 -6.67 2.12
CA ASP A 21 -6.14 -6.05 1.06
C ASP A 21 -6.57 -4.63 1.45
N LYS A 22 -7.01 -4.43 2.70
CA LYS A 22 -7.39 -3.10 3.20
C LYS A 22 -6.23 -2.12 3.22
N ARG A 23 -5.02 -2.55 3.59
CA ARG A 23 -3.83 -1.68 3.50
C ARG A 23 -3.52 -1.38 2.04
N GLN A 24 -3.49 -2.40 1.18
CA GLN A 24 -3.17 -2.23 -0.24
C GLN A 24 -4.11 -1.22 -0.90
N ALA A 25 -5.43 -1.38 -0.71
CA ALA A 25 -6.44 -0.46 -1.22
C ALA A 25 -6.23 0.98 -0.71
N HIS A 26 -5.83 1.16 0.55
CA HIS A 26 -5.53 2.47 1.09
C HIS A 26 -4.27 3.11 0.49
N LEU A 27 -3.21 2.33 0.27
CA LEU A 27 -1.99 2.83 -0.38
C LEU A 27 -2.28 3.25 -1.83
N VAL A 28 -3.04 2.44 -2.57
CA VAL A 28 -3.51 2.78 -3.93
C VAL A 28 -4.31 4.08 -3.93
N ALA A 29 -5.24 4.26 -2.98
CA ALA A 29 -6.03 5.48 -2.85
C ALA A 29 -5.15 6.71 -2.55
N LYS A 30 -4.12 6.55 -1.70
CA LYS A 30 -3.14 7.62 -1.43
C LYS A 30 -2.31 7.98 -2.66
N SER A 31 -1.89 7.00 -3.44
CA SER A 31 -1.19 7.20 -4.70
C SER A 31 -2.07 8.00 -5.67
N GLY A 32 -3.34 7.63 -5.83
CA GLY A 32 -4.29 8.38 -6.66
C GLY A 32 -4.47 9.82 -6.20
N ALA A 33 -4.63 10.06 -4.90
CA ALA A 33 -4.74 11.41 -4.36
C ALA A 33 -3.49 12.26 -4.59
N LEU A 34 -2.29 11.67 -4.47
CA LEU A 34 -1.03 12.36 -4.74
C LEU A 34 -0.91 12.74 -6.21
N VAL A 35 -1.22 11.83 -7.14
CA VAL A 35 -1.23 12.12 -8.59
C VAL A 35 -2.13 13.30 -8.90
N VAL A 36 -3.38 13.28 -8.41
CA VAL A 36 -4.34 14.38 -8.62
C VAL A 36 -3.79 15.71 -8.07
N THR A 37 -3.18 15.69 -6.89
CA THR A 37 -2.63 16.89 -6.24
C THR A 37 -1.49 17.51 -7.04
N GLU A 38 -0.57 16.68 -7.55
CA GLU A 38 0.56 17.15 -8.34
C GLU A 38 0.13 17.71 -9.70
N LEU A 39 -0.77 17.02 -10.39
CA LEU A 39 -1.28 17.47 -11.68
C LEU A 39 -2.09 18.78 -11.56
N GLN A 40 -2.89 18.93 -10.50
CA GLN A 40 -3.60 20.19 -10.22
C GLN A 40 -2.65 21.36 -9.96
N ALA A 41 -1.45 21.08 -9.45
CA ALA A 41 -0.42 22.09 -9.24
C ALA A 41 0.49 22.32 -10.46
N GLY A 42 0.18 21.73 -11.61
CA GLY A 42 0.96 21.86 -12.85
C GLY A 42 2.33 21.17 -12.79
N ARG A 43 2.49 20.19 -11.89
CA ARG A 43 3.74 19.44 -11.70
C ARG A 43 3.68 18.08 -12.39
N GLN A 44 4.84 17.45 -12.51
CA GLN A 44 4.97 16.10 -13.05
C GLN A 44 4.33 15.06 -12.13
N GLU A 45 3.89 13.95 -12.70
CA GLU A 45 3.40 12.80 -11.93
C GLU A 45 4.48 12.29 -10.96
N PRO A 46 4.10 11.81 -9.76
CA PRO A 46 5.03 11.11 -8.88
C PRO A 46 5.70 9.92 -9.58
N VAL A 47 7.01 9.81 -9.41
CA VAL A 47 7.83 8.72 -9.99
C VAL A 47 7.52 7.33 -9.42
N ALA A 48 6.81 7.27 -8.29
CA ALA A 48 6.48 6.04 -7.60
C ALA A 48 5.19 6.18 -6.81
N ARG A 49 4.53 5.04 -6.66
CA ARG A 49 3.29 4.89 -5.93
C ARG A 49 3.61 4.32 -4.54
N TYR A 50 2.74 4.60 -3.57
CA TYR A 50 2.91 4.10 -2.20
C TYR A 50 2.96 2.57 -2.14
N GLU A 51 2.16 1.88 -2.96
CA GLU A 51 2.16 0.43 -3.03
C GLU A 51 3.45 -0.18 -3.59
N ASP A 52 4.21 0.56 -4.42
CA ASP A 52 5.44 0.06 -5.02
C ASP A 52 6.54 -0.16 -3.96
N ALA A 53 6.55 0.66 -2.91
CA ALA A 53 7.49 0.56 -1.81
C ALA A 53 7.36 -0.76 -1.00
N LEU A 54 6.23 -1.46 -1.12
CA LEU A 54 6.06 -2.79 -0.53
C LEU A 54 6.77 -3.88 -1.34
N VAL A 55 6.97 -3.67 -2.64
CA VAL A 55 7.52 -4.65 -3.57
C VAL A 55 9.03 -4.49 -3.73
N CYS A 56 9.48 -3.25 -3.90
CA CYS A 56 10.90 -2.95 -4.13
C CYS A 56 11.29 -1.59 -3.55
N GLU A 57 12.60 -1.30 -3.59
CA GLU A 57 13.08 0.04 -3.35
C GLU A 57 12.80 0.94 -4.56
N THR A 58 12.17 2.08 -4.31
CA THR A 58 12.05 3.13 -5.31
C THR A 58 13.40 3.79 -5.55
N VAL A 59 13.88 3.70 -6.78
CA VAL A 59 15.09 4.37 -7.22
C VAL A 59 14.71 5.56 -8.10
N LEU A 60 15.22 6.74 -7.76
CA LEU A 60 15.06 7.91 -8.61
C LEU A 60 16.12 7.92 -9.72
N PRO A 61 15.74 8.26 -10.96
CA PRO A 61 16.72 8.51 -12.01
C PRO A 61 17.71 9.59 -11.59
N GLU A 62 18.99 9.38 -11.85
CA GLU A 62 20.01 10.38 -11.55
C GLU A 62 19.77 11.66 -12.36
N LEU A 63 20.04 12.79 -11.72
CA LEU A 63 19.95 14.09 -12.38
C LEU A 63 21.14 14.25 -13.33
N LYS A 64 20.88 14.71 -14.57
CA LYS A 64 21.95 15.00 -15.52
C LYS A 64 22.84 16.15 -15.01
N PRO A 65 24.14 16.16 -15.36
CA PRO A 65 25.07 17.21 -14.94
C PRO A 65 24.66 18.63 -15.38
N ASP A 66 23.97 18.74 -16.51
CA ASP A 66 23.52 19.98 -17.14
C ASP A 66 22.05 20.34 -16.82
N ALA A 67 21.45 19.70 -15.80
CA ALA A 67 20.06 19.94 -15.43
C ALA A 67 19.79 21.39 -15.03
N THR A 68 18.69 21.90 -15.55
CA THR A 68 18.13 23.21 -15.24
C THR A 68 17.66 23.31 -13.79
N ASP A 69 17.48 24.54 -13.29
CA ASP A 69 16.98 24.74 -11.92
C ASP A 69 15.55 24.21 -11.72
N ALA A 70 14.74 24.25 -12.78
CA ALA A 70 13.41 23.63 -12.78
C ALA A 70 13.49 22.10 -12.59
N GLU A 71 14.40 21.43 -13.31
CA GLU A 71 14.62 19.99 -13.18
C GLU A 71 15.18 19.62 -11.80
N LYS A 72 16.10 20.42 -11.25
CA LYS A 72 16.61 20.24 -9.87
C LYS A 72 15.49 20.35 -8.85
N GLY A 73 14.62 21.36 -8.98
CA GLY A 73 13.46 21.55 -8.11
C GLY A 73 12.49 20.37 -8.20
N ALA A 74 12.20 19.91 -9.42
CA ALA A 74 11.33 18.77 -9.66
C ALA A 74 11.91 17.47 -9.08
N TYR A 75 13.23 17.25 -9.23
CA TYR A 75 13.94 16.11 -8.64
C TYR A 75 13.91 16.14 -7.11
N ALA A 76 14.14 17.31 -6.50
CA ALA A 76 14.09 17.46 -5.05
C ALA A 76 12.69 17.12 -4.49
N LEU A 77 11.63 17.51 -5.21
CA LEU A 77 10.26 17.18 -4.84
C LEU A 77 9.99 15.67 -4.94
N GLN A 78 10.41 15.02 -6.02
CA GLN A 78 10.31 13.56 -6.17
C GLN A 78 11.07 12.82 -5.05
N ARG A 79 12.27 13.29 -4.70
CA ARG A 79 13.04 12.75 -3.57
C ARG A 79 12.35 12.92 -2.23
N ALA A 80 11.68 14.06 -2.02
CA ALA A 80 10.87 14.26 -0.83
C ALA A 80 9.70 13.27 -0.80
N PHE A 81 8.99 13.05 -1.92
CA PHE A 81 7.89 12.10 -2.00
C PHE A 81 8.31 10.68 -1.65
N VAL A 82 9.38 10.16 -2.25
CA VAL A 82 9.85 8.79 -1.95
C VAL A 82 10.17 8.62 -0.46
N ARG A 83 10.80 9.62 0.18
CA ARG A 83 11.08 9.60 1.62
C ARG A 83 9.81 9.63 2.46
N CYS A 84 8.87 10.51 2.11
CA CYS A 84 7.58 10.63 2.82
C CYS A 84 6.72 9.37 2.66
N GLN A 85 6.72 8.74 1.49
CA GLN A 85 6.03 7.47 1.24
C GLN A 85 6.58 6.38 2.16
N ALA A 86 7.91 6.22 2.20
CA ALA A 86 8.54 5.22 3.05
C ALA A 86 8.26 5.45 4.55
N SER A 87 8.38 6.70 5.02
CA SER A 87 8.06 7.05 6.41
C SER A 87 6.60 6.74 6.74
N TYR A 88 5.67 7.16 5.88
CA TYR A 88 4.26 6.94 6.07
C TYR A 88 3.90 5.45 6.20
N ILE A 89 4.47 4.61 5.35
CA ILE A 89 4.20 3.17 5.40
C ILE A 89 4.77 2.56 6.68
N LYS A 90 5.97 2.95 7.10
CA LYS A 90 6.56 2.51 8.38
C LYS A 90 5.67 2.91 9.56
N ASP A 91 5.20 4.16 9.59
CA ASP A 91 4.30 4.64 10.64
C ASP A 91 2.98 3.87 10.63
N LEU A 92 2.43 3.61 9.44
CA LEU A 92 1.22 2.81 9.28
C LEU A 92 1.43 1.39 9.81
N LEU A 93 2.57 0.75 9.53
CA LEU A 93 2.90 -0.58 10.05
C LEU A 93 3.02 -0.57 11.57
N ASN A 94 3.75 0.39 12.15
CA ASN A 94 3.87 0.56 13.60
C ASN A 94 2.52 0.76 14.30
N GLN A 95 1.60 1.49 13.68
CA GLN A 95 0.27 1.77 14.26
C GLN A 95 -0.72 0.62 14.09
N THR A 96 -0.52 -0.25 13.09
CA THR A 96 -1.50 -1.27 12.72
C THR A 96 -1.11 -2.67 13.17
N LEU A 97 0.14 -2.89 13.54
CA LEU A 97 0.65 -4.16 14.03
C LEU A 97 0.76 -4.17 15.56
N PRO A 98 0.72 -5.37 16.20
CA PRO A 98 1.12 -5.53 17.59
C PRO A 98 2.54 -4.99 17.84
N SER A 99 2.80 -4.45 19.03
CA SER A 99 4.08 -3.79 19.37
C SER A 99 5.30 -4.73 19.33
N ASP A 100 5.08 -6.04 19.44
CA ASP A 100 6.10 -7.10 19.38
C ASP A 100 6.15 -7.81 18.01
N ALA A 101 5.33 -7.36 17.05
CA ALA A 101 5.25 -7.94 15.71
C ALA A 101 6.49 -7.64 14.85
N ILE A 102 7.20 -6.55 15.13
CA ILE A 102 8.40 -6.12 14.39
C ILE A 102 9.39 -5.51 15.38
N SER A 103 10.67 -5.91 15.29
CA SER A 103 11.71 -5.29 16.11
C SER A 103 12.05 -3.89 15.60
N GLU A 104 12.51 -3.02 16.50
CA GLU A 104 12.97 -1.68 16.14
C GLU A 104 14.07 -1.72 15.07
N ALA A 105 15.00 -2.68 15.16
CA ALA A 105 16.04 -2.91 14.16
C ALA A 105 15.49 -3.26 12.77
N LEU A 106 14.37 -3.99 12.70
CA LEU A 106 13.69 -4.27 11.43
C LEU A 106 12.99 -3.01 10.89
N MET A 107 12.38 -2.18 11.74
CA MET A 107 11.75 -0.91 11.33
C MET A 107 12.73 0.12 10.71
N GLN A 108 14.04 -0.02 10.99
CA GLN A 108 15.07 0.79 10.33
C GLN A 108 15.36 0.35 8.88
N ARG A 109 14.92 -0.84 8.44
CA ARG A 109 15.15 -1.36 7.09
C ARG A 109 14.24 -0.68 6.04
N GLN A 110 14.50 -0.96 4.76
CA GLN A 110 13.63 -0.54 3.66
C GLN A 110 12.24 -1.18 3.78
N VAL A 111 11.21 -0.50 3.25
CA VAL A 111 9.81 -0.91 3.41
C VAL A 111 9.57 -2.32 2.86
N HIS A 112 10.07 -2.65 1.66
CA HIS A 112 9.90 -3.98 1.08
C HIS A 112 10.56 -5.09 1.92
N VAL A 113 11.67 -4.79 2.62
CA VAL A 113 12.32 -5.75 3.54
C VAL A 113 11.44 -5.99 4.77
N ILE A 114 10.92 -4.92 5.36
CA ILE A 114 9.98 -5.01 6.49
C ILE A 114 8.75 -5.81 6.06
N TRP A 115 8.20 -5.48 4.88
CA TRP A 115 7.03 -6.12 4.31
C TRP A 115 7.25 -7.61 4.09
N GLY A 116 8.34 -8.01 3.42
CA GLY A 116 8.68 -9.42 3.24
C GLY A 116 8.86 -10.18 4.55
N SER A 117 9.37 -9.55 5.61
CA SER A 117 9.43 -10.16 6.95
C SER A 117 8.05 -10.36 7.58
N ILE A 118 7.13 -9.39 7.43
CA ILE A 118 5.73 -9.53 7.87
C ILE A 118 5.07 -10.67 7.10
N GLU A 119 5.26 -10.75 5.79
CA GLU A 119 4.71 -11.82 4.97
C GLU A 119 5.26 -13.19 5.35
N LYS A 120 6.54 -13.32 5.68
CA LYS A 120 7.08 -14.58 6.20
C LYS A 120 6.49 -14.95 7.55
N ARG A 121 6.30 -13.98 8.45
CA ARG A 121 5.81 -14.20 9.82
C ARG A 121 4.31 -14.51 9.88
N PHE A 122 3.52 -13.83 9.06
CA PHE A 122 2.04 -13.86 9.10
C PHE A 122 1.39 -14.35 7.80
N GLY A 123 2.18 -14.71 6.79
CA GLY A 123 1.71 -15.01 5.43
C GLY A 123 1.96 -16.43 4.94
N LEU A 124 2.33 -17.39 5.82
CA LEU A 124 2.13 -18.80 5.48
C LEU A 124 0.65 -19.17 5.66
N ASN A 125 -0.13 -18.94 4.61
CA ASN A 125 -0.69 -20.11 3.92
C ASN A 125 -0.43 -19.94 2.41
N THR A 126 0.15 -21.00 1.87
CA THR A 126 0.65 -21.23 0.52
C THR A 126 -0.41 -20.97 -0.57
N ALA A 127 0.01 -20.99 -1.84
CA ALA A 127 -0.81 -20.85 -3.05
C ALA A 127 -2.16 -21.63 -3.09
N SER A 128 -2.43 -22.53 -2.15
CA SER A 128 -3.76 -23.13 -1.90
C SER A 128 -4.82 -22.13 -1.41
N GLY A 129 -4.45 -21.05 -0.69
CA GLY A 129 -5.41 -20.11 -0.11
C GLY A 129 -6.06 -19.13 -1.10
N VAL A 130 -5.43 -18.91 -2.27
CA VAL A 130 -5.96 -17.99 -3.30
C VAL A 130 -7.17 -18.61 -4.02
N VAL A 131 -7.17 -19.93 -4.24
CA VAL A 131 -8.29 -20.63 -4.89
C VAL A 131 -9.52 -20.67 -3.97
N GLU A 132 -9.34 -20.87 -2.67
CA GLU A 132 -10.44 -20.88 -1.69
C GLU A 132 -11.04 -19.47 -1.47
N LEU A 133 -10.23 -18.42 -1.62
CA LEU A 133 -10.69 -17.03 -1.52
C LEU A 133 -11.43 -16.58 -2.79
N VAL A 134 -10.95 -16.98 -3.97
CA VAL A 134 -11.67 -16.75 -5.25
C VAL A 134 -13.00 -17.51 -5.26
N GLN A 135 -13.05 -18.75 -4.77
CA GLN A 135 -14.31 -19.51 -4.63
C GLN A 135 -15.29 -18.87 -3.64
N LYS A 136 -14.80 -18.28 -2.53
CA LYS A 136 -15.65 -17.54 -1.59
C LYS A 136 -16.10 -16.19 -2.14
N PHE A 137 -15.26 -15.51 -2.93
CA PHE A 137 -15.64 -14.27 -3.62
C PHE A 137 -16.69 -14.53 -4.72
N ASP A 138 -16.51 -15.59 -5.51
CA ASP A 138 -17.46 -16.01 -6.55
C ASP A 138 -18.80 -16.50 -5.96
N ALA A 139 -18.80 -17.13 -4.77
CA ALA A 139 -20.02 -17.51 -4.08
C ALA A 139 -20.80 -16.31 -3.52
N ILE A 140 -20.09 -15.29 -3.02
CA ILE A 140 -20.70 -14.04 -2.50
C ILE A 140 -21.21 -13.17 -3.66
N ILE A 141 -20.46 -13.08 -4.76
CA ILE A 141 -20.90 -12.39 -5.98
C ILE A 141 -22.09 -13.13 -6.61
N ASN A 142 -22.08 -14.45 -6.74
CA ASN A 142 -23.25 -15.17 -7.29
C ASN A 142 -24.47 -15.19 -6.35
N SER A 143 -24.28 -14.96 -5.04
CA SER A 143 -25.35 -14.75 -4.07
C SER A 143 -26.00 -13.36 -4.23
N ASP A 144 -25.19 -12.31 -4.32
CA ASP A 144 -25.68 -10.93 -4.32
C ASP A 144 -26.15 -10.44 -5.72
N PHE A 145 -25.64 -11.01 -6.80
CA PHE A 145 -26.00 -10.60 -8.17
C PHE A 145 -27.31 -11.22 -8.70
N LYS A 146 -27.98 -12.11 -7.95
CA LYS A 146 -29.35 -12.52 -8.30
C LYS A 146 -30.36 -11.36 -8.27
N THR A 147 -29.99 -10.23 -7.68
CA THR A 147 -30.88 -9.08 -7.48
C THR A 147 -30.58 -7.87 -8.38
N LEU A 148 -29.47 -7.84 -9.11
CA LEU A 148 -29.19 -6.73 -10.05
C LEU A 148 -29.92 -6.87 -11.39
N GLY A 149 -30.30 -8.09 -11.78
CA GLY A 149 -31.17 -8.33 -12.95
C GLY A 149 -32.61 -7.83 -12.78
N LEU A 150 -33.04 -7.49 -11.56
CA LEU A 150 -34.36 -6.95 -11.25
C LEU A 150 -34.37 -5.41 -11.13
N LEU A 151 -33.22 -4.75 -11.19
CA LEU A 151 -33.11 -3.28 -11.12
C LEU A 151 -33.08 -2.60 -12.50
N PHE A 152 -33.11 -3.38 -13.58
CA PHE A 152 -33.21 -2.90 -14.97
C PHE A 152 -34.37 -3.52 -15.75
N GLN A 153 -35.45 -3.93 -15.06
CA GLN A 153 -36.76 -4.21 -15.66
C GLN A 153 -37.79 -3.17 -15.23
#